data_AF-A0A7S3S894-F1
#
_entry.id   AF-A0A7S3S894-F1
#
_cell.length_a   1.000
_cell.length_b   1.000
_cell.length_c   1.000
_cell.angle_alpha   90.00
_cell.angle_beta   90.00
_cell.angle_gamma   90.00
#
_symmetry.space_group_name_H-M   'P 1'
#
loop_
_entity.id
_entity.type
_entity.pdbx_description
1 polymer ?
#
loop_
_entity_poly.entity_id
_entity_poly.type
_entity_poly.pdbx_seq_one_letter_code
_entity_poly.pdbx_strand_id
1 'polypeptide(L)'
;MPDEEEAFLLILPAAVRGGRVSELCGRLQAAGLRLASLRLVRPGADLAGEHYKPSEADDSFVASVRELAPGPAVATLWRGTGALAAAAAAVGGDSGAELPPSAAEASRLRVLWLSPTDIVDGRGATANFPAPDRTGEKYYITTAINYANGLPHMGHAYEGVCADVIARYHRAYGREVFFLTGADEHGQKISDTAAAQGIRPIELCDRAVAGFRALNAKLGVSNDFYVRTTSPAHKAACQALWRRAIESGDVYLGSYEGWYNVREETFVTETEAQASEYKDPVSGVPLQKMQESSYMFKMAKYHEQVEKARLANN
;
A
#
# COMPACT_ATOMS: atom_id res chain seq x y z
N MET A 1 14.18 -34.47 -8.00
CA MET A 1 14.09 -33.51 -6.87
C MET A 1 13.06 -34.09 -5.93
N PRO A 2 13.24 -34.09 -4.60
CA PRO A 2 12.27 -34.71 -3.69
C PRO A 2 10.88 -34.12 -3.99
N ASP A 3 9.83 -34.95 -3.92
CA ASP A 3 8.46 -34.60 -4.27
C ASP A 3 8.00 -33.35 -3.48
N GLU A 4 8.16 -32.17 -4.07
CA GLU A 4 7.71 -30.91 -3.50
C GLU A 4 6.19 -30.87 -3.66
N GLU A 5 5.48 -31.23 -2.59
CA GLU A 5 4.02 -31.19 -2.56
C GLU A 5 3.54 -29.76 -2.31
N GLU A 6 2.33 -29.47 -2.80
CA GLU A 6 1.65 -28.19 -2.59
C GLU A 6 0.45 -28.40 -1.67
N ALA A 7 0.29 -27.49 -0.69
CA ALA A 7 -0.88 -27.44 0.19
C ALA A 7 -1.55 -26.06 0.09
N PHE A 8 -2.85 -26.06 -0.20
CA PHE A 8 -3.66 -24.85 -0.23
C PHE A 8 -4.43 -24.72 1.09
N LEU A 9 -4.16 -23.67 1.86
CA LEU A 9 -4.79 -23.48 3.17
C LEU A 9 -5.61 -22.19 3.13
N LEU A 10 -6.84 -22.25 3.64
CA LEU A 10 -7.69 -21.08 3.78
C LEU A 10 -7.78 -20.71 5.26
N ILE A 11 -7.13 -19.62 5.64
CA ILE A 11 -7.23 -19.04 6.98
C ILE A 11 -8.59 -18.36 7.07
N LEU A 12 -9.44 -18.86 7.97
CA LEU A 12 -10.82 -18.41 8.09
C LEU A 12 -10.90 -16.97 8.60
N PRO A 13 -12.00 -16.25 8.30
CA PRO A 13 -12.18 -14.89 8.77
C PRO A 13 -12.05 -14.70 10.27
N ALA A 14 -12.37 -15.72 11.08
CA ALA A 14 -12.17 -15.67 12.53
C ALA A 14 -10.68 -15.58 12.94
N ALA A 15 -9.80 -16.37 12.33
CA ALA A 15 -8.36 -16.32 12.57
C ALA A 15 -7.70 -15.08 11.95
N VAL A 16 -8.17 -14.62 10.79
CA VAL A 16 -7.73 -13.37 10.17
C VAL A 16 -8.08 -12.17 11.04
N ARG A 17 -9.33 -12.09 11.51
CA ARG A 17 -9.75 -11.07 12.48
C ARG A 17 -8.93 -11.17 13.75
N GLY A 18 -8.69 -12.39 14.24
CA GLY A 18 -7.88 -12.68 15.42
C GLY A 18 -6.40 -12.26 15.36
N GLY A 19 -5.92 -11.72 14.24
CA GLY A 19 -4.50 -11.37 14.04
C GLY A 19 -3.57 -12.58 14.02
N ARG A 20 -4.10 -13.79 13.81
CA ARG A 20 -3.36 -15.06 13.93
C ARG A 20 -2.64 -15.48 12.64
N VAL A 21 -2.78 -14.71 11.55
CA VAL A 21 -2.20 -15.05 10.24
C VAL A 21 -0.69 -15.24 10.34
N SER A 22 0.02 -14.30 10.98
CA SER A 22 1.49 -14.36 11.12
C SER A 22 1.92 -15.54 11.97
N GLU A 23 1.23 -15.80 13.08
CA GLU A 23 1.48 -16.94 13.97
C GLU A 23 1.29 -18.27 13.23
N LEU A 24 0.18 -18.44 12.52
CA LEU A 24 -0.12 -19.64 11.74
C LEU A 24 0.90 -19.85 10.63
N CYS A 25 1.26 -18.77 9.91
CA CYS A 25 2.34 -18.84 8.92
C CYS A 25 3.67 -19.24 9.56
N GLY A 26 3.98 -18.71 10.75
CA GLY A 26 5.18 -19.06 11.51
C GLY A 26 5.22 -20.53 11.91
N ARG A 27 4.10 -21.11 12.36
CA ARG A 27 4.01 -22.55 12.67
C ARG A 27 4.23 -23.42 11.44
N LEU A 28 3.62 -23.06 10.31
CA LEU A 28 3.80 -23.77 9.03
C LEU A 28 5.25 -23.70 8.53
N GLN A 29 5.89 -22.54 8.69
CA GLN A 29 7.32 -22.38 8.41
C GLN A 29 8.19 -23.21 9.33
N ALA A 30 7.89 -23.25 10.63
CA ALA A 30 8.58 -24.09 11.60
C ALA A 30 8.40 -25.59 11.31
N ALA A 31 7.28 -25.98 10.71
CA ALA A 31 7.03 -27.34 10.21
C ALA A 31 7.76 -27.67 8.90
N GLY A 32 8.64 -26.77 8.41
CA GLY A 32 9.43 -26.97 7.20
C GLY A 32 8.73 -26.59 5.90
N LEU A 33 7.56 -25.95 5.98
CA LEU A 33 6.83 -25.49 4.79
C LEU A 33 7.27 -24.10 4.37
N ARG A 34 7.31 -23.88 3.06
CA ARG A 34 7.61 -22.59 2.46
C ARG A 34 6.35 -21.97 1.89
N LEU A 35 6.04 -20.74 2.31
CA LEU A 35 4.95 -19.97 1.73
C LEU A 35 5.29 -19.63 0.27
N ALA A 36 4.52 -20.17 -0.67
CA ALA A 36 4.66 -19.92 -2.09
C ALA A 36 3.75 -18.77 -2.56
N SER A 37 2.57 -18.62 -1.96
CA SER A 37 1.65 -17.52 -2.28
C SER A 37 0.72 -17.22 -1.11
N LEU A 38 0.31 -15.97 -0.97
CA LEU A 38 -0.69 -15.53 0.01
C LEU A 38 -1.58 -14.47 -0.61
N ARG A 39 -2.89 -14.60 -0.41
CA ARG A 39 -3.87 -13.63 -0.91
C ARG A 39 -4.98 -13.42 0.10
N LEU A 40 -5.23 -12.16 0.45
CA LEU A 40 -6.44 -11.76 1.15
C LEU A 40 -7.63 -11.86 0.19
N VAL A 41 -8.64 -12.63 0.56
CA VAL A 41 -9.84 -12.89 -0.24
C VAL A 41 -11.08 -12.61 0.58
N ARG A 42 -12.20 -12.32 -0.10
CA ARG A 42 -13.52 -12.23 0.54
C ARG A 42 -14.44 -13.20 -0.22
N PRO A 43 -14.62 -14.43 0.28
CA PRO A 43 -15.51 -15.39 -0.36
C PRO A 43 -16.92 -14.80 -0.40
N GLY A 44 -17.46 -14.56 -1.59
CA GLY A 44 -18.86 -14.16 -1.73
C GLY A 44 -19.78 -15.29 -1.29
N ALA A 45 -20.94 -14.96 -0.72
CA ALA A 45 -21.94 -15.96 -0.35
C ALA A 45 -22.34 -16.84 -1.55
N ASP A 46 -22.33 -16.26 -2.75
CA ASP A 46 -22.68 -16.93 -4.01
C ASP A 46 -21.62 -17.97 -4.42
N LEU A 47 -20.33 -17.65 -4.29
CA LEU A 47 -19.21 -18.58 -4.54
C LEU A 47 -19.17 -19.74 -3.53
N ALA A 48 -19.52 -19.46 -2.27
CA ALA A 48 -19.69 -20.50 -1.26
C ALA A 48 -20.92 -21.38 -1.57
N GLY A 49 -21.99 -20.81 -2.13
CA GLY A 49 -23.17 -21.58 -2.55
C GLY A 49 -22.93 -22.45 -3.79
N GLU A 50 -22.16 -21.97 -4.77
CA GLU A 50 -21.88 -22.69 -6.02
C GLU A 50 -20.91 -23.86 -5.84
N HIS A 51 -19.82 -23.67 -5.09
CA HIS A 51 -18.83 -24.74 -4.86
C HIS A 51 -19.35 -25.84 -3.94
N TYR A 52 -20.37 -25.54 -3.14
CA TYR A 52 -20.92 -26.43 -2.13
C TYR A 52 -22.43 -26.65 -2.32
N LYS A 53 -22.88 -26.89 -3.56
CA LYS A 53 -24.27 -27.30 -3.84
C LYS A 53 -24.71 -28.40 -2.85
N PRO A 54 -25.82 -28.22 -2.14
CA PRO A 54 -26.07 -28.92 -0.89
C PRO A 54 -26.57 -30.35 -1.10
N SER A 55 -26.11 -31.29 -0.27
CA SER A 55 -27.07 -32.16 0.41
C SER A 55 -27.64 -31.34 1.56
N GLU A 56 -28.90 -30.92 1.47
CA GLU A 56 -29.58 -29.96 2.35
C GLU A 56 -29.79 -30.42 3.82
N ALA A 57 -28.88 -31.21 4.41
CA ALA A 57 -29.16 -31.96 5.64
C ALA A 57 -28.11 -31.84 6.76
N ASP A 58 -27.14 -30.91 6.70
CA ASP A 58 -26.14 -30.80 7.78
C ASP A 58 -26.07 -29.37 8.37
N ASP A 59 -26.47 -29.23 9.64
CA ASP A 59 -26.42 -27.97 10.39
C ASP A 59 -24.98 -27.44 10.59
N SER A 60 -23.96 -28.32 10.54
CA SER A 60 -22.54 -27.92 10.62
C SER A 60 -22.08 -27.13 9.39
N PHE A 61 -22.71 -27.37 8.25
CA PHE A 61 -22.41 -26.75 6.96
C PHE A 61 -22.88 -25.29 6.89
N VAL A 62 -24.09 -25.02 7.38
CA VAL A 62 -24.65 -23.67 7.47
C VAL A 62 -23.80 -22.79 8.40
N ALA A 63 -23.22 -23.37 9.46
CA ALA A 63 -22.29 -22.67 10.35
C ALA A 63 -20.99 -22.26 9.62
N SER A 64 -20.38 -23.19 8.88
CA SER A 64 -19.12 -22.94 8.14
C SER A 64 -19.27 -21.87 7.05
N VAL A 65 -20.37 -21.91 6.29
CA VAL A 65 -20.70 -20.89 5.27
C VAL A 65 -21.00 -19.52 5.92
N ARG A 66 -21.70 -19.51 7.07
CA ARG A 66 -21.93 -18.28 7.86
C ARG A 66 -20.66 -17.70 8.47
N GLU A 67 -19.64 -18.50 8.73
CA GLU A 67 -18.34 -18.01 9.20
C GLU A 67 -17.46 -17.42 8.09
N LEU A 68 -17.59 -17.95 6.87
CA LEU A 68 -16.88 -17.51 5.67
C LEU A 68 -17.45 -16.21 5.07
N ALA A 69 -18.77 -16.11 4.99
CA ALA A 69 -19.47 -15.03 4.29
C ALA A 69 -19.26 -13.60 4.85
N PRO A 70 -19.10 -13.34 6.17
CA PRO A 70 -19.14 -11.98 6.68
C PRO A 70 -17.78 -11.25 6.67
N GLY A 71 -16.66 -11.89 6.32
CA GLY A 71 -15.34 -11.26 6.53
C GLY A 71 -14.20 -11.75 5.64
N PRO A 72 -13.03 -11.09 5.77
CA PRO A 72 -11.86 -11.38 4.96
C PRO A 72 -11.22 -12.70 5.39
N ALA A 73 -10.95 -13.60 4.44
CA ALA A 73 -10.17 -14.81 4.63
C ALA A 73 -8.78 -14.64 3.98
N VAL A 74 -7.81 -15.47 4.34
CA VAL A 74 -6.49 -15.48 3.69
C VAL A 74 -6.26 -16.84 3.04
N ALA A 75 -6.22 -16.87 1.71
CA ALA A 75 -5.82 -18.04 0.95
C ALA A 75 -4.29 -18.10 0.89
N THR A 76 -3.72 -19.26 1.16
CA THR A 76 -2.26 -19.48 1.14
C THR A 76 -1.90 -20.74 0.39
N LEU A 77 -0.77 -20.71 -0.31
CA LEU A 77 -0.17 -21.86 -0.99
C LEU A 77 1.17 -22.14 -0.31
N TRP A 78 1.37 -23.37 0.13
CA TRP A 78 2.57 -23.83 0.82
C TRP A 78 3.23 -24.96 0.04
N ARG A 79 4.56 -25.02 0.12
CA ARG A 79 5.37 -26.05 -0.52
C ARG A 79 6.27 -26.74 0.49
N GLY A 80 6.37 -28.06 0.40
CA GLY A 80 7.25 -28.87 1.23
C GLY A 80 6.96 -30.36 1.10
N THR A 81 7.85 -31.19 1.63
CA THR A 81 7.63 -32.64 1.67
C THR A 81 6.48 -32.96 2.63
N GLY A 82 5.45 -33.70 2.16
CA GLY A 82 4.29 -34.02 2.99
C GLY A 82 3.48 -32.79 3.40
N ALA A 83 3.36 -31.79 2.52
CA ALA A 83 2.90 -30.44 2.84
C ALA A 83 1.56 -30.41 3.59
N LEU A 84 0.62 -31.27 3.21
CA LEU A 84 -0.69 -31.33 3.84
C LEU A 84 -0.61 -31.93 5.26
N ALA A 85 0.15 -33.00 5.45
CA ALA A 85 0.29 -33.66 6.75
C ALA A 85 1.05 -32.74 7.74
N ALA A 86 2.11 -32.08 7.26
CA ALA A 86 2.83 -31.08 8.03
C ALA A 86 1.94 -29.88 8.40
N ALA A 87 1.08 -29.41 7.48
CA ALA A 87 0.15 -28.33 7.76
C ALA A 87 -0.92 -28.73 8.80
N ALA A 88 -1.48 -29.93 8.72
CA ALA A 88 -2.43 -30.45 9.69
C ALA A 88 -1.79 -30.58 11.09
N ALA A 89 -0.58 -31.12 11.18
CA ALA A 89 0.14 -31.28 12.43
C ALA A 89 0.53 -29.94 13.08
N ALA A 90 0.87 -28.92 12.28
CA ALA A 90 1.28 -27.61 12.77
C ALA A 90 0.16 -26.81 13.44
N VAL A 91 -1.11 -27.17 13.18
CA VAL A 91 -2.27 -26.39 13.62
C VAL A 91 -2.83 -26.96 14.93
N GLY A 92 -2.89 -28.29 15.09
CA GLY A 92 -3.11 -28.92 16.39
C GLY A 92 -4.50 -29.49 16.68
N GLY A 93 -5.23 -30.04 15.72
CA GLY A 93 -6.50 -30.73 16.02
C GLY A 93 -7.06 -31.56 14.87
N ASP A 94 -7.87 -32.56 15.23
CA ASP A 94 -8.60 -33.46 14.33
C ASP A 94 -9.42 -32.62 13.34
N SER A 95 -8.98 -32.57 12.09
CA SER A 95 -9.69 -31.83 11.05
C SER A 95 -11.06 -32.47 10.87
N GLY A 96 -12.13 -31.83 11.35
CA GLY A 96 -13.52 -32.18 11.04
C GLY A 96 -13.88 -31.96 9.56
N ALA A 97 -12.95 -32.19 8.64
CA ALA A 97 -13.16 -32.20 7.21
C ALA A 97 -13.34 -33.66 6.77
N GLU A 98 -14.56 -34.18 6.88
CA GLU A 98 -14.90 -35.33 6.06
C GLU A 98 -14.79 -34.92 4.59
N LEU A 99 -14.04 -35.74 3.85
CA LEU A 99 -13.81 -35.60 2.42
C LEU A 99 -15.15 -35.54 1.67
N PRO A 100 -15.43 -34.57 0.78
CA PRO A 100 -16.57 -34.70 -0.12
C PRO A 100 -16.40 -35.98 -0.96
N PRO A 101 -17.40 -36.87 -1.01
CA PRO A 101 -17.28 -38.16 -1.68
C PRO A 101 -17.42 -37.97 -3.20
N SER A 102 -16.29 -37.90 -3.89
CA SER A 102 -16.02 -38.70 -5.11
C SER A 102 -14.73 -38.22 -5.78
N ALA A 103 -13.78 -39.15 -5.85
CA ALA A 103 -12.37 -38.93 -6.15
C ALA A 103 -12.03 -38.90 -7.66
N ALA A 104 -12.87 -38.31 -8.52
CA ALA A 104 -12.65 -38.41 -9.96
C ALA A 104 -12.16 -37.12 -10.66
N GLU A 105 -12.41 -35.90 -10.15
CA GLU A 105 -12.13 -34.67 -10.94
C GLU A 105 -11.43 -33.51 -10.20
N ALA A 106 -11.00 -33.68 -8.95
CA ALA A 106 -10.25 -32.64 -8.24
C ALA A 106 -8.76 -33.01 -8.12
N SER A 107 -7.96 -32.72 -9.16
CA SER A 107 -6.51 -32.74 -8.99
C SER A 107 -6.08 -31.64 -8.00
N ARG A 108 -5.75 -32.06 -6.78
CA ARG A 108 -4.80 -31.43 -5.82
C ARG A 108 -5.26 -30.33 -4.86
N LEU A 109 -6.54 -29.98 -4.74
CA LEU A 109 -6.98 -28.99 -3.74
C LEU A 109 -7.47 -29.68 -2.45
N ARG A 110 -6.67 -29.57 -1.38
CA ARG A 110 -7.02 -29.98 -0.01
C ARG A 110 -7.05 -28.74 0.86
N VAL A 111 -8.24 -28.28 1.27
CA VAL A 111 -8.42 -27.06 2.09
C VAL A 111 -8.39 -27.45 3.56
N LEU A 112 -7.41 -26.94 4.31
CA LEU A 112 -7.47 -26.92 5.78
C LEU A 112 -8.07 -25.60 6.23
N TRP A 113 -9.01 -25.71 7.17
CA TRP A 113 -9.69 -24.60 7.81
C TRP A 113 -8.98 -24.30 9.12
N LEU A 114 -8.68 -23.01 9.38
CA LEU A 114 -8.01 -22.57 10.60
C LEU A 114 -8.95 -21.66 11.38
N SER A 115 -9.67 -22.22 12.35
CA SER A 115 -10.50 -21.53 13.33
C SER A 115 -9.70 -21.20 14.60
N PRO A 116 -10.08 -20.19 15.40
CA PRO A 116 -9.52 -19.96 16.74
C PRO A 116 -9.56 -21.17 17.67
N THR A 117 -10.49 -22.10 17.48
CA THR A 117 -10.57 -23.37 18.24
C THR A 117 -9.54 -24.40 17.81
N ASP A 118 -9.05 -24.30 16.57
CA ASP A 118 -8.07 -25.25 16.02
C ASP A 118 -6.66 -24.93 16.52
N ILE A 119 -6.47 -23.77 17.17
CA ILE A 119 -5.23 -23.36 17.82
C ILE A 119 -5.27 -23.88 19.25
N VAL A 120 -4.63 -25.03 19.49
CA VAL A 120 -4.41 -25.53 20.86
C VAL A 120 -3.32 -24.70 21.51
N ASP A 121 -3.71 -23.53 22.01
CA ASP A 121 -3.02 -22.84 23.09
C ASP A 121 -4.05 -22.55 24.18
N GLY A 122 -3.74 -22.94 25.42
CA GLY A 122 -4.58 -22.82 26.61
C GLY A 122 -4.87 -21.38 27.06
N ARG A 123 -5.08 -20.45 26.14
CA ARG A 123 -5.61 -19.11 26.39
C ARG A 123 -6.69 -18.83 25.35
N GLY A 124 -7.92 -19.18 25.71
CA GLY A 124 -9.12 -18.71 25.03
C GLY A 124 -9.15 -17.19 25.05
N ALA A 125 -8.62 -16.56 24.01
CA ALA A 125 -8.84 -15.16 23.76
C ALA A 125 -9.95 -15.07 22.71
N THR A 126 -11.19 -14.97 23.18
CA THR A 126 -12.29 -14.42 22.39
C THR A 126 -11.95 -12.96 22.12
N ALA A 127 -11.12 -12.70 21.12
CA ALA A 127 -10.83 -11.34 20.70
C ALA A 127 -12.10 -10.80 20.04
N ASN A 128 -12.86 -9.98 20.77
CA ASN A 128 -13.96 -9.19 20.24
C ASN A 128 -13.38 -8.16 19.26
N PHE A 129 -13.16 -8.57 18.02
CA PHE A 129 -12.92 -7.66 16.92
C PHE A 129 -14.24 -7.01 16.52
N PRO A 130 -14.23 -5.72 16.15
CA PRO A 130 -15.44 -5.03 15.71
C PRO A 130 -16.04 -5.76 14.50
N ALA A 131 -17.37 -5.79 14.45
CA ALA A 131 -18.09 -6.26 13.26
C ALA A 131 -17.58 -5.52 12.01
N PRO A 132 -17.65 -6.12 10.81
CA PRO A 132 -17.34 -5.42 9.57
C PRO A 132 -18.02 -4.05 9.58
N ASP A 133 -17.24 -3.01 9.26
CA ASP A 133 -17.69 -1.64 9.33
C ASP A 133 -18.71 -1.41 8.22
N ARG A 134 -19.99 -1.44 8.60
CA ARG A 134 -21.14 -1.24 7.71
C ARG A 134 -21.54 0.23 7.58
N THR A 135 -20.77 1.16 8.14
CA THR A 135 -21.10 2.60 8.08
C THR A 135 -21.18 3.12 6.64
N GLY A 136 -20.53 2.43 5.69
CA GLY A 136 -20.40 2.90 4.31
C GLY A 136 -19.38 4.04 4.19
N GLU A 137 -18.58 4.30 5.23
CA GLU A 137 -17.55 5.32 5.22
C GLU A 137 -16.48 5.03 4.16
N LYS A 138 -16.21 6.05 3.35
CA LYS A 138 -15.13 6.02 2.35
C LYS A 138 -13.79 6.21 3.04
N TYR A 139 -12.79 5.50 2.56
CA TYR A 139 -11.42 5.61 3.06
C TYR A 139 -10.48 6.01 1.92
N TYR A 140 -9.77 7.12 2.10
CA TYR A 140 -8.82 7.63 1.11
C TYR A 140 -7.42 7.57 1.69
N ILE A 141 -6.50 6.93 0.96
CA ILE A 141 -5.09 6.82 1.35
C ILE A 141 -4.19 7.18 0.17
N THR A 142 -3.11 7.87 0.47
CA THR A 142 -2.14 8.34 -0.51
C THR A 142 -0.73 7.95 -0.10
N THR A 143 0.14 7.63 -1.06
CA THR A 143 1.58 7.80 -0.86
C THR A 143 2.00 9.21 -1.27
N ALA A 144 3.21 9.62 -0.88
CA ALA A 144 3.95 10.62 -1.64
C ALA A 144 4.07 10.16 -3.11
N ILE A 145 4.13 11.12 -4.03
CA ILE A 145 4.39 10.83 -5.44
C ILE A 145 5.91 10.73 -5.67
N ASN A 146 6.34 9.76 -6.49
CA ASN A 146 7.76 9.48 -6.70
C ASN A 146 8.39 10.51 -7.63
N TYR A 147 9.54 11.07 -7.26
CA TYR A 147 10.30 11.94 -8.17
C TYR A 147 10.81 11.15 -9.38
N ALA A 148 10.52 11.64 -10.59
CA ALA A 148 10.86 10.99 -11.85
C ALA A 148 12.30 11.27 -12.33
N ASN A 149 13.25 11.42 -11.40
CA ASN A 149 14.66 11.70 -11.67
C ASN A 149 15.57 10.46 -11.56
N GLY A 150 15.02 9.29 -11.23
CA GLY A 150 15.80 8.08 -11.00
C GLY A 150 14.97 6.80 -11.08
N LEU A 151 15.66 5.67 -10.90
CA LEU A 151 15.04 4.35 -10.85
C LEU A 151 14.39 4.09 -9.47
N PRO A 152 13.38 3.21 -9.41
CA PRO A 152 12.79 2.78 -8.14
C PRO A 152 13.81 2.15 -7.19
N HIS A 153 13.59 2.29 -5.89
CA HIS A 153 14.48 1.83 -4.83
C HIS A 153 13.68 1.41 -3.58
N MET A 154 14.38 0.96 -2.54
CA MET A 154 13.74 0.41 -1.34
C MET A 154 12.79 1.38 -0.62
N GLY A 155 13.11 2.68 -0.57
CA GLY A 155 12.18 3.69 -0.03
C GLY A 155 10.80 3.70 -0.71
N HIS A 156 10.78 3.72 -2.06
CA HIS A 156 9.53 3.61 -2.83
C HIS A 156 8.76 2.32 -2.54
N ALA A 157 9.48 1.19 -2.44
CA ALA A 157 8.88 -0.10 -2.11
C ALA A 157 8.27 -0.10 -0.70
N TYR A 158 8.98 0.46 0.27
CA TYR A 158 8.54 0.54 1.66
C TYR A 158 7.23 1.32 1.80
N GLU A 159 7.18 2.55 1.28
CA GLU A 159 5.97 3.37 1.37
C GLU A 159 4.79 2.74 0.62
N GLY A 160 5.05 2.23 -0.59
CA GLY A 160 4.03 1.55 -1.40
C GLY A 160 3.41 0.35 -0.67
N VAL A 161 4.24 -0.50 -0.04
CA VAL A 161 3.76 -1.68 0.71
C VAL A 161 3.05 -1.27 2.00
N CYS A 162 3.55 -0.30 2.74
CA CYS A 162 2.91 0.18 3.97
C CYS A 162 1.51 0.74 3.69
N ALA A 163 1.38 1.62 2.69
CA ALA A 163 0.09 2.16 2.27
C ALA A 163 -0.84 1.05 1.75
N ASP A 164 -0.30 0.08 1.01
CA ASP A 164 -1.06 -1.06 0.50
C ASP A 164 -1.64 -1.95 1.62
N VAL A 165 -0.86 -2.21 2.67
CA VAL A 165 -1.33 -2.97 3.84
C VAL A 165 -2.49 -2.26 4.51
N ILE A 166 -2.42 -0.94 4.68
CA ILE A 166 -3.49 -0.13 5.28
C ILE A 166 -4.72 -0.12 4.37
N ALA A 167 -4.54 0.09 3.06
CA ALA A 167 -5.62 0.04 2.09
C ALA A 167 -6.35 -1.31 2.11
N ARG A 168 -5.59 -2.41 2.09
CA ARG A 168 -6.13 -3.77 2.16
C ARG A 168 -6.85 -4.02 3.48
N TYR A 169 -6.32 -3.56 4.61
CA TYR A 169 -6.99 -3.63 5.89
C TYR A 169 -8.38 -2.97 5.81
N HIS A 170 -8.50 -1.74 5.35
CA HIS A 170 -9.80 -1.07 5.25
C HIS A 170 -10.76 -1.75 4.26
N ARG A 171 -10.26 -2.27 3.12
CA ARG A 171 -11.08 -3.08 2.19
C ARG A 171 -11.57 -4.36 2.85
N ALA A 172 -10.72 -5.02 3.65
CA ALA A 172 -11.04 -6.25 4.38
C ALA A 172 -12.22 -6.05 5.34
N TYR A 173 -12.27 -4.88 5.99
CA TYR A 173 -13.35 -4.48 6.89
C TYR A 173 -14.62 -3.98 6.18
N GLY A 174 -14.60 -3.90 4.85
CA GLY A 174 -15.76 -3.59 4.03
C GLY A 174 -15.93 -2.12 3.64
N ARG A 175 -14.92 -1.28 3.85
CA ARG A 175 -14.96 0.13 3.42
C ARG A 175 -14.74 0.27 1.91
N GLU A 176 -15.34 1.31 1.33
CA GLU A 176 -15.00 1.78 -0.02
C GLU A 176 -13.66 2.51 0.05
N VAL A 177 -12.59 1.88 -0.47
CA VAL A 177 -11.23 2.42 -0.40
C VAL A 177 -10.80 2.98 -1.75
N PHE A 178 -10.17 4.16 -1.72
CA PHE A 178 -9.42 4.71 -2.84
C PHE A 178 -7.96 4.91 -2.43
N PHE A 179 -7.06 4.17 -3.06
CA PHE A 179 -5.61 4.23 -2.83
C PHE A 179 -4.92 4.91 -4.01
N LEU A 180 -4.44 6.13 -3.79
CA LEU A 180 -3.71 6.93 -4.76
C LEU A 180 -2.19 6.84 -4.54
N THR A 181 -1.45 6.64 -5.64
CA THR A 181 -0.01 6.88 -5.70
C THR A 181 0.32 7.61 -7.00
N GLY A 182 1.57 7.92 -7.29
CA GLY A 182 1.91 8.59 -8.55
C GLY A 182 3.37 8.97 -8.71
N ALA A 183 3.63 9.84 -9.68
CA ALA A 183 4.95 10.39 -9.96
C ALA A 183 4.91 11.92 -10.09
N ASP A 184 5.93 12.57 -9.55
CA ASP A 184 6.26 13.96 -9.80
C ASP A 184 7.28 14.08 -10.93
N GLU A 185 6.91 14.83 -11.96
CA GLU A 185 7.55 14.85 -13.27
C GLU A 185 7.99 16.24 -13.71
N HIS A 186 7.90 17.24 -12.83
CA HIS A 186 8.40 18.60 -13.10
C HIS A 186 9.67 18.89 -12.29
N GLY A 187 10.53 19.77 -12.82
CA GLY A 187 11.73 20.23 -12.12
C GLY A 187 12.92 20.43 -13.04
N GLN A 188 13.83 21.33 -12.64
CA GLN A 188 15.03 21.69 -13.43
C GLN A 188 15.94 20.47 -13.67
N LYS A 189 16.20 19.67 -12.63
CA LYS A 189 17.00 18.43 -12.73
C LYS A 189 16.49 17.44 -13.79
N ILE A 190 15.18 17.35 -14.00
CA ILE A 190 14.59 16.50 -15.06
C ILE A 190 14.93 17.08 -16.43
N SER A 191 14.78 18.39 -16.60
CA SER A 191 15.12 19.10 -17.83
C SER A 191 16.60 18.94 -18.18
N ASP A 192 17.50 19.17 -17.23
CA ASP A 192 18.95 19.09 -17.45
C ASP A 192 19.41 17.68 -17.77
N THR A 193 18.87 16.69 -17.04
CA THR A 193 19.19 15.27 -17.29
C THR A 193 18.71 14.83 -18.68
N ALA A 194 17.53 15.29 -19.10
CA ALA A 194 17.00 14.99 -20.43
C ALA A 194 17.85 15.64 -21.53
N ALA A 195 18.25 16.91 -21.34
CA ALA A 195 19.14 17.62 -22.25
C ALA A 195 20.51 16.93 -22.37
N ALA A 196 21.12 16.53 -21.24
CA ALA A 196 22.39 15.79 -21.22
C ALA A 196 22.31 14.42 -21.92
N GLN A 197 21.13 13.80 -21.95
CA GLN A 197 20.87 12.53 -22.67
C GLN A 197 20.40 12.74 -24.12
N GLY A 198 20.18 13.99 -24.56
CA GLY A 198 19.66 14.28 -25.90
C GLY A 198 18.22 13.80 -26.12
N ILE A 199 17.40 13.74 -25.07
CA ILE A 199 15.99 13.31 -25.12
C ILE A 199 15.05 14.40 -24.61
N ARG A 200 13.75 14.29 -24.84
CA ARG A 200 12.78 15.21 -24.24
C ARG A 200 12.55 14.87 -22.76
N PRO A 201 12.27 15.87 -21.89
CA PRO A 201 11.98 15.64 -20.47
C PRO A 201 10.90 14.58 -20.22
N ILE A 202 9.83 14.60 -21.04
CA ILE A 202 8.74 13.63 -20.93
C ILE A 202 9.20 12.18 -21.14
N GLU A 203 10.22 11.95 -21.99
CA GLU A 203 10.74 10.60 -22.25
C GLU A 203 11.52 10.06 -21.05
N LEU A 204 12.21 10.93 -20.31
CA LEU A 204 12.84 10.58 -19.03
C LEU A 204 11.78 10.20 -17.98
N CYS A 205 10.73 11.02 -17.88
CA CYS A 205 9.61 10.76 -16.96
C CYS A 205 8.88 9.46 -17.30
N ASP A 206 8.61 9.20 -18.58
CA ASP A 206 7.94 7.98 -19.04
C ASP A 206 8.73 6.72 -18.65
N ARG A 207 10.06 6.76 -18.77
CA ARG A 207 10.95 5.67 -18.34
C ARG A 207 10.90 5.44 -16.84
N ALA A 208 10.97 6.51 -16.04
CA ALA A 208 10.91 6.42 -14.58
C ALA A 208 9.54 5.86 -14.11
N VAL A 209 8.44 6.39 -14.65
CA VAL A 209 7.07 5.94 -14.36
C VAL A 209 6.87 4.46 -14.72
N ALA A 210 7.40 4.02 -15.86
CA ALA A 210 7.36 2.59 -16.22
C ALA A 210 8.06 1.72 -15.17
N GLY A 211 9.21 2.18 -14.66
CA GLY A 211 9.92 1.53 -13.55
C GLY A 211 9.09 1.46 -12.27
N PHE A 212 8.48 2.56 -11.84
CA PHE A 212 7.66 2.60 -10.63
C PHE A 212 6.42 1.71 -10.74
N ARG A 213 5.75 1.71 -11.89
CA ARG A 213 4.61 0.81 -12.14
C ARG A 213 5.03 -0.65 -12.14
N ALA A 214 6.19 -0.97 -12.72
CA ALA A 214 6.74 -2.31 -12.68
C ALA A 214 7.08 -2.77 -11.25
N LEU A 215 7.65 -1.88 -10.42
CA LEU A 215 7.89 -2.14 -9.00
C LEU A 215 6.58 -2.43 -8.27
N ASN A 216 5.58 -1.56 -8.40
CA ASN A 216 4.26 -1.72 -7.77
C ASN A 216 3.60 -3.05 -8.19
N ALA A 217 3.64 -3.38 -9.49
CA ALA A 217 3.12 -4.65 -10.00
C ALA A 217 3.87 -5.85 -9.41
N LYS A 218 5.21 -5.80 -9.35
CA LYS A 218 6.04 -6.87 -8.77
C LYS A 218 5.77 -7.08 -7.28
N LEU A 219 5.48 -6.01 -6.54
CA LEU A 219 5.15 -6.06 -5.12
C LEU A 219 3.67 -6.35 -4.85
N GLY A 220 2.82 -6.38 -5.88
CA GLY A 220 1.39 -6.57 -5.73
C GLY A 220 0.68 -5.39 -5.06
N VAL A 221 1.21 -4.17 -5.19
CA VAL A 221 0.57 -2.95 -4.67
C VAL A 221 -0.77 -2.74 -5.37
N SER A 222 -1.82 -2.56 -4.58
CA SER A 222 -3.22 -2.47 -5.02
C SER A 222 -3.73 -1.04 -5.06
N ASN A 223 -2.92 -0.11 -5.57
CA ASN A 223 -3.35 1.27 -5.78
C ASN A 223 -4.44 1.33 -6.86
N ASP A 224 -5.49 2.10 -6.61
CA ASP A 224 -6.64 2.26 -7.51
C ASP A 224 -6.34 3.27 -8.63
N PHE A 225 -5.50 4.26 -8.33
CA PHE A 225 -5.08 5.25 -9.31
C PHE A 225 -3.59 5.56 -9.20
N TYR A 226 -2.98 5.86 -10.34
CA TYR A 226 -1.59 6.28 -10.44
C TYR A 226 -1.53 7.62 -11.16
N VAL A 227 -1.39 8.71 -10.39
CA VAL A 227 -1.35 10.08 -10.93
C VAL A 227 0.02 10.40 -11.53
N ARG A 228 0.01 11.22 -12.58
CA ARG A 228 1.19 11.82 -13.18
C ARG A 228 1.02 13.33 -13.18
N THR A 229 1.98 14.09 -12.67
CA THR A 229 1.85 15.57 -12.62
C THR A 229 1.91 16.23 -14.01
N THR A 230 2.34 15.49 -15.03
CA THR A 230 2.25 15.90 -16.45
C THR A 230 0.85 15.74 -17.06
N SER A 231 -0.06 15.02 -16.40
CA SER A 231 -1.40 14.76 -16.94
C SER A 231 -2.24 16.03 -17.09
N PRO A 232 -3.08 16.15 -18.14
CA PRO A 232 -3.94 17.31 -18.34
C PRO A 232 -4.88 17.57 -17.16
N ALA A 233 -5.46 16.52 -16.58
CA ALA A 233 -6.37 16.62 -15.44
C ALA A 233 -5.68 17.20 -14.19
N HIS A 234 -4.44 16.76 -13.90
CA HIS A 234 -3.67 17.29 -12.78
C HIS A 234 -3.33 18.77 -13.01
N LYS A 235 -2.85 19.13 -14.21
CA LYS A 235 -2.56 20.54 -14.56
C LYS A 235 -3.80 21.43 -14.41
N ALA A 236 -4.96 20.97 -14.87
CA ALA A 236 -6.21 21.69 -14.73
C ALA A 236 -6.62 21.89 -13.26
N ALA A 237 -6.41 20.88 -12.40
CA ALA A 237 -6.65 20.98 -10.97
C ALA A 237 -5.72 21.99 -10.29
N CYS A 238 -4.41 21.95 -10.59
CA CYS A 238 -3.44 22.94 -10.10
C CYS A 238 -3.81 24.36 -10.54
N GLN A 239 -4.18 24.56 -11.81
CA GLN A 239 -4.63 25.85 -12.33
C GLN A 239 -5.93 26.33 -11.68
N ALA A 240 -6.83 25.42 -11.29
CA ALA A 240 -8.04 25.77 -10.55
C ALA A 240 -7.72 26.22 -9.11
N LEU A 241 -6.82 25.52 -8.41
CA LEU A 241 -6.36 25.94 -7.08
C LEU A 241 -5.66 27.29 -7.13
N TRP A 242 -4.79 27.48 -8.11
CA TRP A 242 -4.10 28.75 -8.36
C TRP A 242 -5.07 29.92 -8.55
N ARG A 243 -6.07 29.75 -9.43
CA ARG A 243 -7.09 30.79 -9.67
C ARG A 243 -7.84 31.15 -8.41
N ARG A 244 -8.27 30.17 -7.62
CA ARG A 244 -8.95 30.42 -6.34
C ARG A 244 -8.07 31.21 -5.37
N ALA A 245 -6.79 30.88 -5.30
CA ALA A 245 -5.82 31.58 -4.45
C ALA A 245 -5.55 33.03 -4.90
N ILE A 246 -5.58 33.31 -6.20
CA ILE A 246 -5.53 34.69 -6.71
C ILE A 246 -6.84 35.42 -6.37
N GLU A 247 -7.98 34.81 -6.65
CA GLU A 247 -9.31 35.39 -6.41
C GLU A 247 -9.55 35.72 -4.93
N SER A 248 -9.00 34.91 -4.01
CA SER A 248 -9.04 35.16 -2.56
C SER A 248 -7.99 36.17 -2.07
N GLY A 249 -7.13 36.68 -2.97
CA GLY A 249 -6.06 37.62 -2.64
C GLY A 249 -4.91 37.00 -1.83
N ASP A 250 -4.77 35.67 -1.86
CA ASP A 250 -3.75 34.93 -1.12
C ASP A 250 -2.43 34.79 -1.88
N VAL A 251 -2.48 34.94 -3.20
CA VAL A 251 -1.29 35.01 -4.05
C VAL A 251 -1.04 36.47 -4.46
N TYR A 252 0.22 36.90 -4.37
CA TYR A 252 0.65 38.22 -4.81
C TYR A 252 2.01 38.13 -5.51
N LEU A 253 2.27 39.06 -6.43
CA LEU A 253 3.59 39.18 -7.02
C LEU A 253 4.52 39.87 -6.01
N GLY A 254 5.59 39.17 -5.63
CA GLY A 254 6.65 39.72 -4.81
C GLY A 254 7.99 39.63 -5.55
N SER A 255 9.04 40.12 -4.89
CA SER A 255 10.42 39.85 -5.29
C SER A 255 11.07 39.01 -4.19
N TYR A 256 11.65 37.88 -4.55
CA TYR A 256 12.54 37.16 -3.66
C TYR A 256 13.97 37.61 -3.97
N GLU A 257 14.66 38.14 -2.95
CA GLU A 257 16.08 38.48 -3.01
C GLU A 257 16.81 37.57 -2.01
N GLY A 258 17.76 36.78 -2.49
CA GLY A 258 18.51 35.87 -1.64
C GLY A 258 19.78 35.36 -2.31
N TRP A 259 20.57 34.62 -1.54
CA TRP A 259 21.77 33.96 -2.05
C TRP A 259 21.37 32.62 -2.66
N TYR A 260 21.69 32.41 -3.92
CA TYR A 260 21.33 31.21 -4.65
C TYR A 260 22.55 30.29 -4.79
N ASN A 261 22.40 29.04 -4.35
CA ASN A 261 23.38 27.99 -4.58
C ASN A 261 23.02 27.27 -5.89
N VAL A 262 23.81 27.54 -6.94
CA VAL A 262 23.58 26.99 -8.28
C VAL A 262 23.68 25.46 -8.31
N ARG A 263 24.53 24.85 -7.47
CA ARG A 263 24.70 23.39 -7.45
C ARG A 263 23.49 22.68 -6.83
N GLU A 264 22.99 23.25 -5.73
CA GLU A 264 21.89 22.67 -4.96
C GLU A 264 20.50 23.15 -5.45
N GLU A 265 20.47 24.14 -6.35
CA GLU A 265 19.26 24.79 -6.87
C GLU A 265 18.35 25.33 -5.77
N THR A 266 18.95 25.85 -4.69
CA THR A 266 18.21 26.35 -3.54
C THR A 266 18.65 27.76 -3.18
N PHE A 267 17.69 28.54 -2.72
CA PHE A 267 17.98 29.75 -2.00
C PHE A 267 18.50 29.43 -0.60
N VAL A 268 19.45 30.24 -0.18
CA VAL A 268 20.17 30.20 1.09
C VAL A 268 19.87 31.52 1.77
N THR A 269 19.52 31.46 3.05
CA THR A 269 19.25 32.69 3.81
C THR A 269 20.53 33.50 3.97
N GLU A 270 20.40 34.81 4.22
CA GLU A 270 21.56 35.69 4.49
C GLU A 270 22.46 35.15 5.61
N THR A 271 21.86 34.61 6.68
CA THR A 271 22.60 34.05 7.82
C THR A 271 23.40 32.80 7.42
N GLU A 272 22.81 31.91 6.63
CA GLU A 272 23.49 30.71 6.13
C GLU A 272 24.59 31.06 5.13
N ALA A 273 24.36 32.05 4.26
CA ALA A 273 25.34 32.54 3.30
C ALA A 273 26.55 33.17 4.02
N GLN A 274 26.32 33.96 5.06
CA GLN A 274 27.41 34.51 5.89
C GLN A 274 28.23 33.41 6.57
N ALA A 275 27.57 32.37 7.08
CA ALA A 275 28.23 31.23 7.72
C ALA A 275 29.11 30.43 6.76
N SER A 276 28.83 30.47 5.46
CA SER A 276 29.61 29.79 4.41
C SER A 276 30.54 30.73 3.64
N GLU A 277 30.77 31.96 4.14
CA GLU A 277 31.54 33.01 3.44
C GLU A 277 31.04 33.27 2.00
N TYR A 278 29.72 33.18 1.82
CA TYR A 278 29.02 33.32 0.55
C TYR A 278 29.49 32.32 -0.52
N LYS A 279 29.89 31.12 -0.10
CA LYS A 279 30.30 30.03 -0.99
C LYS A 279 29.55 28.76 -0.68
N ASP A 280 29.37 27.92 -1.69
CA ASP A 280 28.93 26.55 -1.49
C ASP A 280 30.01 25.78 -0.70
N PRO A 281 29.69 25.24 0.49
CA PRO A 281 30.67 24.63 1.39
C PRO A 281 31.36 23.39 0.80
N VAL A 282 30.79 22.79 -0.25
CA VAL A 282 31.34 21.57 -0.86
C VAL A 282 32.07 21.85 -2.17
N SER A 283 31.58 22.75 -3.04
CA SER A 283 32.29 23.08 -4.30
C SER A 283 33.21 24.31 -4.20
N GLY A 284 33.02 25.17 -3.20
CA GLY A 284 33.71 26.44 -3.06
C GLY A 284 33.25 27.54 -4.04
N VAL A 285 32.26 27.25 -4.89
CA VAL A 285 31.71 28.22 -5.86
C VAL A 285 30.95 29.32 -5.11
N PRO A 286 31.15 30.61 -5.45
CA PRO A 286 30.40 31.70 -4.85
C PRO A 286 28.89 31.58 -5.05
N LEU A 287 28.13 31.82 -3.99
CA LEU A 287 26.68 32.00 -4.05
C LEU A 287 26.37 33.25 -4.87
N GLN A 288 25.31 33.18 -5.66
CA GLN A 288 24.89 34.31 -6.50
C GLN A 288 23.78 35.08 -5.80
N LYS A 289 23.91 36.39 -5.68
CA LYS A 289 22.81 37.23 -5.20
C LYS A 289 21.82 37.38 -6.35
N MET A 290 20.64 36.77 -6.21
CA MET A 290 19.61 36.79 -7.24
C MET A 290 18.38 37.49 -6.69
N GLN A 291 17.81 38.38 -7.51
CA GLN A 291 16.53 39.01 -7.27
C GLN A 291 15.59 38.59 -8.40
N GLU A 292 14.59 37.79 -8.07
CA GLU A 292 13.61 37.30 -9.04
C GLU A 292 12.20 37.67 -8.59
N SER A 293 11.41 38.18 -9.52
CA SER A 293 9.99 38.37 -9.28
C SER A 293 9.31 37.01 -9.26
N SER A 294 8.65 36.68 -8.16
CA SER A 294 7.97 35.40 -7.97
C SER A 294 6.61 35.61 -7.32
N TYR A 295 5.70 34.70 -7.62
CA TYR A 295 4.39 34.70 -6.99
C TYR A 295 4.49 34.05 -5.60
N MET A 296 4.13 34.80 -4.58
CA MET A 296 4.21 34.39 -3.18
C MET A 296 2.81 34.07 -2.66
N PHE A 297 2.71 33.04 -1.80
CA PHE A 297 1.49 32.70 -1.07
C PHE A 297 1.53 33.29 0.34
N LYS A 298 0.44 33.92 0.79
CA LYS A 298 0.31 34.54 2.11
C LYS A 298 0.11 33.50 3.23
N MET A 299 1.08 32.60 3.40
CA MET A 299 1.01 31.53 4.40
C MET A 299 0.79 32.03 5.83
N ALA A 300 1.36 33.20 6.18
CA ALA A 300 1.20 33.82 7.50
C ALA A 300 -0.27 34.10 7.87
N LYS A 301 -1.14 34.39 6.89
CA LYS A 301 -2.59 34.58 7.09
C LYS A 301 -3.27 33.35 7.71
N TYR A 302 -2.69 32.16 7.48
CA TYR A 302 -3.26 30.87 7.86
C TYR A 302 -2.65 30.26 9.12
N HIS A 303 -1.71 30.95 9.76
CA HIS A 303 -0.91 30.38 10.84
C HIS A 303 -1.78 29.90 12.01
N GLU A 304 -2.66 30.76 12.53
CA GLU A 304 -3.53 30.41 13.67
C GLU A 304 -4.48 29.24 13.34
N GLN A 305 -5.01 29.20 12.10
CA GLN A 305 -5.88 28.10 11.67
C GLN A 305 -5.11 26.78 11.60
N VAL A 306 -3.88 26.79 11.09
CA VAL A 306 -3.02 25.60 11.01
C VAL A 306 -2.63 25.13 12.42
N GLU A 307 -2.26 26.03 13.32
CA GLU A 307 -1.96 25.67 14.71
C GLU A 307 -3.18 25.05 15.42
N LYS A 308 -4.36 25.66 15.28
CA LYS A 308 -5.59 25.14 15.86
C LYS A 308 -5.96 23.76 15.30
N ALA A 309 -5.83 23.56 13.99
CA ALA A 309 -6.11 22.27 13.35
C ALA A 309 -5.14 21.17 13.81
N ARG A 310 -3.85 21.51 14.00
CA ARG A 310 -2.85 20.59 14.54
C ARG A 310 -3.19 20.15 15.96
N LEU A 311 -3.67 21.06 16.82
CA LEU A 311 -4.02 20.74 18.21
C LEU A 311 -5.33 19.94 18.34
N ALA A 312 -6.27 20.09 17.41
CA ALA A 312 -7.54 19.37 17.45
C ALA A 312 -7.44 17.89 17.03
N ASN A 313 -6.34 17.49 16.38
CA ASN A 313 -6.11 16.13 15.89
C ASN A 313 -5.11 15.31 16.75
N ASN A 314 -4.66 15.87 17.89
CA ASN A 314 -3.86 15.19 18.92
C ASN A 314 -4.72 14.91 20.15
#